data_AF-A0A1V3SXJ3-F1
#
_entry.id   AF-A0A1V3SXJ3-F1
#
_cell.length_a   1.000
_cell.length_b   1.000
_cell.length_c   1.000
_cell.angle_alpha   90.00
_cell.angle_beta   90.00
_cell.angle_gamma   90.00
#
_symmetry.space_group_name_H-M   'P 1'
#
loop_
_entity.id
_entity.type
_entity.pdbx_description
1 polymer ?
#
loop_
_entity_poly.entity_id
_entity_poly.type
_entity_poly.pdbx_seq_one_letter_code
_entity_poly.pdbx_strand_id
1 'polypeptide(L)'
;MKLRHERRSSYQKYAAGVISLSVALLIMGGCASSGPRPDAEITRASTLIDQSERAGSRNYAAFDLVNAKKKLKEAKKMEKEGNFRKARYLAKEAGVDAELATAKTQTAKAKEAEEQLKKSSQVLEKEINSGQ
;
A
#
# COMPACT_ATOMS: atom_id res chain seq x y z
N MET A 1 57.43 -49.21 -0.61
CA MET A 1 56.57 -48.38 0.28
C MET A 1 56.64 -46.88 -0.12
N LYS A 2 56.43 -46.52 -1.41
CA LYS A 2 56.60 -45.12 -1.91
C LYS A 2 55.44 -44.56 -2.75
N LEU A 3 54.31 -45.27 -2.91
CA LEU A 3 53.21 -44.85 -3.80
C LEU A 3 51.92 -44.40 -3.10
N ARG A 4 51.92 -44.27 -1.76
CA ARG A 4 50.74 -43.80 -0.99
C ARG A 4 50.72 -42.28 -0.71
N HIS A 5 51.86 -41.59 -0.85
CA HIS A 5 51.98 -40.18 -0.43
C HIS A 5 51.51 -39.17 -1.49
N GLU A 6 51.65 -39.48 -2.78
CA GLU A 6 51.25 -38.57 -3.86
C GLU A 6 49.73 -38.36 -3.98
N ARG A 7 48.93 -39.42 -3.73
CA ARG A 7 47.47 -39.31 -3.82
C ARG A 7 46.91 -38.30 -2.81
N ARG A 8 47.45 -38.25 -1.58
CA ARG A 8 47.01 -37.33 -0.52
C ARG A 8 47.22 -35.86 -0.89
N SER A 9 48.31 -35.54 -1.59
CA SER A 9 48.66 -34.17 -2.00
C SER A 9 47.75 -33.62 -3.10
N SER A 10 47.29 -34.48 -4.01
CA SER A 10 46.39 -34.08 -5.10
C SER A 10 44.98 -33.75 -4.58
N TYR A 11 44.41 -34.57 -3.69
CA TYR A 11 43.07 -34.31 -3.12
C TYR A 11 42.98 -33.02 -2.30
N GLN A 12 44.09 -32.60 -1.68
CA GLN A 12 44.15 -31.38 -0.88
C GLN A 12 44.06 -30.11 -1.74
N LYS A 13 44.57 -30.16 -2.98
CA LYS A 13 44.44 -29.06 -3.97
C LYS A 13 43.04 -28.97 -4.55
N TYR A 14 42.42 -30.12 -4.82
CA TYR A 14 41.03 -30.16 -5.32
C TYR A 14 40.04 -29.71 -4.24
N ALA A 15 40.19 -30.15 -2.98
CA ALA A 15 39.33 -29.73 -1.87
C ALA A 15 39.35 -28.21 -1.63
N ALA A 16 40.52 -27.57 -1.73
CA ALA A 16 40.62 -26.11 -1.63
C ALA A 16 39.92 -25.38 -2.80
N GLY A 17 40.01 -25.93 -4.02
CA GLY A 17 39.35 -25.37 -5.20
C GLY A 17 37.82 -25.47 -5.18
N VAL A 18 37.26 -26.57 -4.65
CA VAL A 18 35.79 -26.75 -4.59
C VAL A 18 35.14 -25.90 -3.49
N ILE A 19 35.87 -25.62 -2.40
CA ILE A 19 35.37 -24.78 -1.29
C ILE A 19 35.35 -23.30 -1.68
N SER A 20 36.30 -22.82 -2.49
CA SER A 20 36.29 -21.42 -2.95
C SER A 20 35.18 -21.11 -3.95
N LEU A 21 34.69 -22.08 -4.72
CA LEU A 21 33.64 -21.87 -5.71
C LEU A 21 32.23 -21.83 -5.08
N SER A 22 32.00 -22.53 -3.97
CA SER A 22 30.70 -22.59 -3.29
C SER A 22 30.37 -21.35 -2.44
N VAL A 23 31.38 -20.59 -1.99
CA VAL A 23 31.18 -19.33 -1.24
C VAL A 23 30.73 -18.18 -2.15
N ALA A 24 31.14 -18.17 -3.43
CA ALA A 24 30.80 -17.11 -4.38
C ALA A 24 29.30 -17.09 -4.76
N LEU A 25 28.62 -18.25 -4.71
CA LEU A 25 27.19 -18.37 -5.06
C LEU A 25 26.24 -17.90 -3.95
N LEU A 26 26.71 -17.79 -2.69
CA LEU A 26 25.89 -17.30 -1.57
C LEU A 26 25.72 -15.77 -1.56
N ILE A 27 26.55 -15.04 -2.31
CA ILE A 27 26.52 -13.56 -2.34
C ILE A 27 25.49 -13.02 -3.35
N MET A 28 24.96 -13.86 -4.25
CA MET A 28 23.88 -13.48 -5.17
C MET A 28 22.47 -13.44 -4.52
N GLY A 29 22.36 -13.76 -3.22
CA GLY A 29 21.11 -13.68 -2.45
C GLY A 29 20.76 -12.29 -1.89
N GLY A 30 21.37 -11.21 -2.40
CA GLY A 30 21.32 -9.87 -1.83
C GLY A 30 20.19 -8.93 -2.28
N CYS A 31 19.06 -9.40 -2.82
CA CYS A 31 17.89 -8.52 -3.09
C CYS A 31 16.97 -8.34 -1.86
N ALA A 32 17.49 -8.51 -0.64
CA ALA A 32 16.79 -8.25 0.61
C ALA A 32 17.14 -6.88 1.23
N SER A 33 17.90 -6.03 0.53
CA SER A 33 17.98 -4.61 0.90
C SER A 33 16.60 -3.98 0.65
N SER A 34 16.09 -3.24 1.62
CA SER A 34 14.70 -2.79 1.76
C SER A 34 14.17 -1.88 0.61
N GLY A 35 14.84 -1.81 -0.54
CA GLY A 35 14.44 -1.02 -1.70
C GLY A 35 14.59 0.49 -1.46
N PRO A 36 14.31 1.32 -2.46
CA PRO A 36 14.35 2.77 -2.28
C PRO A 36 13.28 3.22 -1.29
N ARG A 37 13.59 4.33 -0.59
CA ARG A 37 12.71 4.98 0.37
C ARG A 37 11.35 5.31 -0.30
N PRO A 38 10.21 5.00 0.35
CA PRO A 38 8.89 5.04 -0.30
C PRO A 38 8.22 6.44 -0.20
N ASP A 39 8.99 7.50 -0.48
CA ASP A 39 8.51 8.88 -0.33
C ASP A 39 7.34 9.19 -1.27
N ALA A 40 7.37 8.63 -2.49
CA ALA A 40 6.33 8.78 -3.49
C ALA A 40 4.99 8.14 -3.03
N GLU A 41 5.02 6.94 -2.48
CA GLU A 41 3.83 6.26 -1.98
C GLU A 41 3.25 6.96 -0.76
N ILE A 42 4.10 7.41 0.18
CA ILE A 42 3.66 8.17 1.35
C ILE A 42 3.03 9.51 0.95
N THR A 43 3.63 10.21 -0.01
CA THR A 43 3.09 11.47 -0.55
C THR A 43 1.74 11.24 -1.23
N ARG A 44 1.66 10.23 -2.12
CA ARG A 44 0.41 9.87 -2.80
C ARG A 44 -0.71 9.55 -1.80
N ALA A 45 -0.42 8.72 -0.80
CA ALA A 45 -1.40 8.37 0.23
C ALA A 45 -1.87 9.59 1.03
N SER A 46 -0.96 10.52 1.36
CA SER A 46 -1.31 11.78 2.03
C SER A 46 -2.25 12.62 1.16
N THR A 47 -1.94 12.78 -0.13
CA THR A 47 -2.79 13.53 -1.06
C THR A 47 -4.19 12.91 -1.19
N LEU A 48 -4.27 11.58 -1.30
CA LEU A 48 -5.56 10.88 -1.39
C LEU A 48 -6.39 11.03 -0.11
N ILE A 49 -5.76 11.00 1.06
CA ILE A 49 -6.44 11.26 2.34
C ILE A 49 -6.97 12.69 2.38
N ASP A 50 -6.16 13.69 2.00
CA ASP A 50 -6.60 15.09 1.98
C ASP A 50 -7.76 15.32 1.00
N GLN A 51 -7.71 14.68 -0.18
CA GLN A 51 -8.81 14.69 -1.15
C GLN A 51 -10.08 14.05 -0.56
N SER A 52 -9.94 12.93 0.13
CA SER A 52 -11.04 12.25 0.81
C SER A 52 -11.66 13.11 1.91
N GLU A 53 -10.85 13.83 2.70
CA GLU A 53 -11.35 14.76 3.69
C GLU A 53 -12.14 15.91 3.05
N ARG A 54 -11.60 16.51 1.98
CA ARG A 54 -12.27 17.57 1.21
C ARG A 54 -13.56 17.09 0.55
N ALA A 55 -13.61 15.82 0.14
CA ALA A 55 -14.83 15.20 -0.38
C ALA A 55 -15.92 15.06 0.68
N GLY A 56 -15.60 15.19 1.98
CA GLY A 56 -16.54 15.08 3.08
C GLY A 56 -16.63 13.69 3.70
N SER A 57 -15.63 12.82 3.47
CA SER A 57 -15.64 11.44 3.95
C SER A 57 -15.78 11.29 5.46
N ARG A 58 -15.50 12.34 6.24
CA ARG A 58 -15.76 12.34 7.69
C ARG A 58 -17.23 12.08 8.04
N ASN A 59 -18.17 12.49 7.19
CA ASN A 59 -19.60 12.34 7.44
C ASN A 59 -20.19 11.07 6.80
N TYR A 60 -19.59 10.61 5.70
CA TYR A 60 -20.17 9.54 4.86
C TYR A 60 -19.37 8.23 4.88
N ALA A 61 -18.07 8.27 5.22
CA ALA A 61 -17.16 7.13 5.18
C ALA A 61 -16.06 7.24 6.26
N ALA A 62 -16.46 7.58 7.49
CA ALA A 62 -15.53 7.89 8.58
C ALA A 62 -14.58 6.72 8.91
N PHE A 63 -15.08 5.50 8.89
CA PHE A 63 -14.29 4.30 9.20
C PHE A 63 -13.11 4.12 8.23
N ASP A 64 -13.38 4.18 6.92
CA ASP A 64 -12.37 4.02 5.88
C ASP A 64 -11.33 5.16 5.94
N LEU A 65 -11.79 6.40 6.17
CA LEU A 65 -10.90 7.55 6.35
C LEU A 65 -9.98 7.40 7.57
N VAL A 66 -10.51 6.92 8.70
CA VAL A 66 -9.72 6.67 9.92
C VAL A 66 -8.69 5.57 9.68
N ASN A 67 -9.06 4.49 8.99
CA ASN A 67 -8.14 3.42 8.65
C ASN A 67 -7.02 3.90 7.73
N ALA A 68 -7.34 4.69 6.70
CA ALA A 68 -6.35 5.31 5.82
C ALA A 68 -5.32 6.13 6.61
N LYS A 69 -5.79 7.01 7.51
CA LYS A 69 -4.93 7.83 8.38
C LYS A 69 -4.06 6.99 9.30
N LYS A 70 -4.63 5.94 9.90
CA LYS A 70 -3.90 5.02 10.78
C LYS A 70 -2.78 4.30 10.03
N LYS A 71 -3.07 3.77 8.83
CA LYS A 71 -2.08 3.09 7.98
C LYS A 71 -1.00 4.05 7.49
N LEU A 72 -1.34 5.28 7.12
CA LEU A 72 -0.35 6.29 6.74
C LEU A 72 0.58 6.65 7.92
N LYS A 73 0.05 6.75 9.14
CA LYS A 73 0.86 6.97 10.34
C LYS A 73 1.83 5.81 10.59
N GLU A 74 1.36 4.57 10.46
CA GLU A 74 2.22 3.39 10.58
C GLU A 74 3.24 3.28 9.44
N ALA A 75 2.87 3.69 8.22
CA ALA A 75 3.79 3.75 7.08
C ALA A 75 4.97 4.70 7.36
N LYS A 76 4.67 5.91 7.84
CA LYS A 76 5.70 6.91 8.24
C LYS A 76 6.56 6.42 9.40
N LYS A 77 6.01 5.60 10.31
CA LYS A 77 6.79 4.97 11.37
C LYS A 77 7.75 3.93 10.80
N MET A 78 7.27 3.03 9.95
CA MET A 78 8.08 2.00 9.30
C MET A 78 9.17 2.58 8.40
N GLU A 79 8.89 3.72 7.75
CA GLU A 79 9.86 4.48 6.96
C GLU A 79 11.02 4.96 7.84
N LYS A 80 10.73 5.54 9.01
CA LYS A 80 11.73 6.00 9.98
C LYS A 80 12.54 4.83 10.58
N GLU A 81 11.92 3.67 10.73
CA GLU A 81 12.57 2.44 11.20
C GLU A 81 13.40 1.74 10.11
N GLY A 82 13.44 2.29 8.88
CA GLY A 82 14.19 1.71 7.75
C GLY A 82 13.50 0.51 7.09
N ASN A 83 12.29 0.15 7.53
CA ASN A 83 11.47 -0.90 6.94
C ASN A 83 10.66 -0.38 5.75
N PHE A 84 11.37 0.01 4.69
CA PHE A 84 10.80 0.62 3.50
C PHE A 84 9.81 -0.30 2.76
N ARG A 85 10.00 -1.63 2.78
CA ARG A 85 9.05 -2.59 2.20
C ARG A 85 7.70 -2.51 2.88
N LYS A 86 7.68 -2.55 4.22
CA LYS A 86 6.43 -2.48 4.99
C LYS A 86 5.81 -1.09 4.92
N ALA A 87 6.64 -0.04 4.97
CA ALA A 87 6.18 1.35 4.77
C ALA A 87 5.47 1.53 3.43
N ARG A 88 6.06 1.03 2.34
CA ARG A 88 5.46 1.07 1.00
C ARG A 88 4.12 0.36 0.93
N TYR A 89 4.04 -0.83 1.52
CA TYR A 89 2.81 -1.61 1.56
C TYR A 89 1.70 -0.86 2.32
N LEU A 90 1.99 -0.38 3.52
CA LEU A 90 1.04 0.38 4.34
C LEU A 90 0.60 1.69 3.67
N ALA A 91 1.51 2.40 2.99
CA ALA A 91 1.18 3.61 2.25
C ALA A 91 0.22 3.32 1.08
N LYS A 92 0.44 2.23 0.35
CA LYS A 92 -0.49 1.80 -0.72
C LYS A 92 -1.87 1.44 -0.16
N GLU A 93 -1.92 0.66 0.92
CA GLU A 93 -3.19 0.34 1.59
C GLU A 93 -3.90 1.60 2.10
N ALA A 94 -3.17 2.56 2.65
CA ALA A 94 -3.73 3.84 3.08
C ALA A 94 -4.36 4.62 1.91
N GLY A 95 -3.70 4.62 0.74
CA GLY A 95 -4.24 5.23 -0.47
C GLY A 95 -5.53 4.57 -0.94
N VAL A 96 -5.57 3.23 -0.96
CA VAL A 96 -6.77 2.46 -1.36
C VAL A 96 -7.93 2.70 -0.39
N ASP A 97 -7.69 2.71 0.92
CA ASP A 97 -8.71 3.03 1.92
C ASP A 97 -9.26 4.46 1.73
N ALA A 98 -8.40 5.43 1.38
CA ALA A 98 -8.81 6.81 1.13
C ALA A 98 -9.65 6.96 -0.16
N GLU A 99 -9.28 6.24 -1.23
CA GLU A 99 -10.06 6.16 -2.47
C GLU A 99 -11.42 5.50 -2.21
N LEU A 100 -11.46 4.41 -1.43
CA LEU A 100 -12.69 3.76 -1.01
C LEU A 100 -13.60 4.71 -0.23
N ALA A 101 -13.04 5.46 0.73
CA ALA A 101 -13.78 6.46 1.50
C ALA A 101 -14.37 7.55 0.58
N THR A 102 -13.59 8.00 -0.40
CA THR A 102 -14.02 9.00 -1.39
C THR A 102 -15.17 8.48 -2.25
N ALA A 103 -15.06 7.27 -2.76
CA ALA A 103 -16.10 6.64 -3.59
C ALA A 103 -17.41 6.44 -2.82
N LYS A 104 -17.33 5.96 -1.57
CA LYS A 104 -18.51 5.84 -0.69
C LYS A 104 -19.17 7.19 -0.45
N THR A 105 -18.37 8.23 -0.22
CA THR A 105 -18.87 9.59 -0.01
C THR A 105 -19.57 10.16 -1.22
N GLN A 106 -18.98 10.01 -2.41
CA GLN A 106 -19.61 10.44 -3.65
C GLN A 106 -20.92 9.68 -3.91
N THR A 107 -20.93 8.37 -3.64
CA THR A 107 -22.14 7.54 -3.76
C THR A 107 -23.24 8.01 -2.83
N ALA A 108 -22.92 8.32 -1.57
CA ALA A 108 -23.91 8.80 -0.61
C ALA A 108 -24.48 10.16 -1.02
N LYS A 109 -23.64 11.10 -1.44
CA LYS A 109 -24.09 12.40 -1.96
C LYS A 109 -24.97 12.28 -3.20
N ALA A 110 -24.63 11.36 -4.11
CA ALA A 110 -25.45 11.12 -5.30
C ALA A 110 -26.84 10.59 -4.94
N LYS A 111 -26.94 9.70 -3.95
CA LYS A 111 -28.23 9.21 -3.43
C LYS A 111 -29.05 10.32 -2.78
N GLU A 112 -28.42 11.17 -1.97
CA GLU A 112 -29.10 12.32 -1.36
C GLU A 112 -29.63 13.30 -2.43
N ALA A 113 -28.84 13.57 -3.48
CA ALA A 113 -29.28 14.39 -4.60
C ALA A 113 -30.45 13.74 -5.36
N GLU A 114 -30.41 12.44 -5.60
CA GLU A 114 -31.50 11.68 -6.22
C GLU A 114 -32.80 11.80 -5.41
N GLU A 115 -32.73 11.63 -4.09
CA GLU A 115 -33.89 11.78 -3.20
C GLU A 115 -34.45 13.21 -3.21
N GLN A 116 -33.59 14.22 -3.25
CA GLN A 116 -34.02 15.62 -3.33
C GLN A 116 -34.75 15.92 -4.64
N LEU A 117 -34.25 15.40 -5.76
CA LEU A 117 -34.90 15.54 -7.08
C LEU A 117 -36.26 14.83 -7.13
N LYS A 118 -36.37 13.63 -6.53
CA LYS A 118 -37.66 12.93 -6.42
C LYS A 118 -38.66 13.72 -5.59
N LYS A 119 -38.23 14.28 -4.46
CA LYS A 119 -39.09 15.10 -3.59
C LYS A 119 -39.54 16.38 -4.30
N SER A 120 -38.66 17.07 -5.02
CA SER A 120 -39.05 18.27 -5.76
C SER A 120 -40.06 17.96 -6.86
N SER A 121 -39.89 16.85 -7.59
CA SER A 121 -40.86 16.40 -8.60
C SER A 121 -42.24 16.13 -7.99
N GLN A 122 -42.30 15.42 -6.86
CA GLN A 122 -43.57 15.12 -6.17
C GLN A 122 -44.27 16.39 -5.66
N VAL A 123 -43.51 17.36 -5.16
CA VAL A 123 -44.07 18.66 -4.75
C VAL A 123 -44.67 19.37 -5.94
N LEU A 124 -43.97 19.44 -7.08
CA LEU A 124 -44.48 20.06 -8.30
C LEU A 124 -45.76 19.37 -8.81
N GLU A 125 -45.80 18.04 -8.83
CA GLU A 125 -47.00 17.28 -9.22
C GLU A 125 -48.20 17.56 -8.30
N LYS A 126 -47.95 17.69 -6.99
CA LYS A 126 -49.00 18.01 -6.02
C LYS A 126 -49.56 19.41 -6.24
N GLU A 127 -48.70 20.41 -6.42
CA GLU A 127 -49.11 21.81 -6.68
C GLU A 127 -49.96 21.93 -7.95
N ILE A 128 -49.60 21.21 -9.03
CA ILE A 128 -50.38 21.15 -10.28
C ILE A 128 -51.78 20.55 -10.04
N ASN A 129 -51.85 19.47 -9.27
CA ASN A 129 -53.12 18.76 -9.01
C ASN A 129 -54.01 19.45 -7.96
N SER A 130 -53.46 20.27 -7.06
CA SER A 130 -54.23 21.02 -6.04
C SER A 130 -54.55 22.46 -6.42
N GLY A 131 -54.02 22.96 -7.54
CA GLY A 131 -54.23 24.32 -8.05
C GLY A 131 -55.41 24.49 -9.02
N GLN A 132 -56.29 23.49 -9.12
CA GLN A 132 -57.60 23.55 -9.79
C GLN A 132 -58.73 23.48 -8.78
#